data_AF-A0A4U7IP96-F1
#
_entry.id   AF-A0A4U7IP96-F1
#
_cell.length_a   1.000
_cell.length_b   1.000
_cell.length_c   1.000
_cell.angle_alpha   90.00
_cell.angle_beta   90.00
_cell.angle_gamma   90.00
#
_symmetry.space_group_name_H-M   'P 1'
#
loop_
_entity.id
_entity.type
_entity.pdbx_description
1 polymer ?
#
loop_
_entity_poly.entity_id
_entity_poly.type
_entity_poly.pdbx_seq_one_letter_code
_entity_poly.pdbx_strand_id
1 'polypeptide(L)'
;MRKVLRVKKNIKIARIVPLVLLLVACGRGEVTAQSSSGWDQLVYLFARAIQWLSFDGSIGVGIILFTLTIRLMLMPLFNMQIKSSQKMQDIQPELRELQRKYAGKDTQTRMKLAEESQALYKKYGVNPYASLLPLLIQMPVMIALFQALTRVSFLKTGTFLWVELAQHDHLYLLPVLAAVFTFLSTWLTNLAAKEKNVMMTVMIYVMPLMIFFMGFNLASGVVLYWTVSNAFQVVQLLLLNNPFKIIAERQRLANEEKERRLRERRARKKAMKRK
;
A
#
# COMPACT_ATOMS: atom_id res chain seq x y z
N MET A 1 -13.04 -8.70 51.18
CA MET A 1 -12.15 -7.68 50.59
C MET A 1 -10.98 -8.39 49.94
N ARG A 2 -10.47 -8.19 48.72
CA ARG A 2 -10.82 -7.43 47.50
C ARG A 2 -10.12 -8.17 46.34
N LYS A 3 -10.85 -8.34 45.23
CA LYS A 3 -10.45 -8.63 43.84
C LYS A 3 -8.95 -8.84 43.52
N VAL A 4 -8.57 -10.07 43.18
CA VAL A 4 -7.46 -10.36 42.25
C VAL A 4 -8.04 -11.06 41.02
N LEU A 5 -8.73 -10.28 40.20
CA LEU A 5 -9.32 -10.68 38.92
C LEU A 5 -9.02 -9.55 37.92
N ARG A 6 -7.97 -9.75 37.10
CA ARG A 6 -7.76 -9.23 35.71
C ARG A 6 -6.29 -8.91 35.43
N VAL A 7 -5.55 -9.88 34.91
CA VAL A 7 -4.45 -9.59 33.95
C VAL A 7 -4.33 -10.74 32.93
N LYS A 8 -5.37 -10.94 32.11
CA LYS A 8 -5.30 -11.77 30.89
C LYS A 8 -6.15 -11.16 29.79
N LYS A 9 -5.74 -9.98 29.30
CA LYS A 9 -6.15 -9.42 28.02
C LYS A 9 -5.17 -8.30 27.70
N ASN A 10 -4.33 -8.50 26.68
CA ASN A 10 -3.69 -7.48 25.81
C ASN A 10 -2.33 -7.88 25.21
N ILE A 11 -1.84 -9.11 25.40
CA ILE A 11 -0.62 -9.59 24.71
C ILE A 11 -0.94 -10.15 23.31
N LYS A 12 -1.59 -9.34 22.46
CA LYS A 12 -1.71 -9.63 21.01
C LYS A 12 -1.38 -8.44 20.10
N ILE A 13 -1.21 -7.24 20.67
CA ILE A 13 -0.83 -6.03 19.90
C ILE A 13 0.71 -5.88 19.84
N ALA A 14 1.44 -6.43 20.81
CA ALA A 14 2.90 -6.36 20.88
C ALA A 14 3.66 -7.12 19.77
N ARG A 15 2.97 -7.91 18.95
CA ARG A 15 3.61 -8.70 17.86
C ARG A 15 3.60 -8.00 16.50
N ILE A 16 3.04 -6.79 16.39
CA ILE A 16 3.01 -6.01 15.14
C ILE A 16 4.17 -4.99 15.06
N VAL A 17 5.01 -4.92 16.10
CA VAL A 17 6.18 -4.03 16.16
C VAL A 17 7.44 -4.47 15.36
N PRO A 18 7.60 -5.68 14.78
CA PRO A 18 8.91 -6.06 14.26
C PRO A 18 9.23 -5.50 12.86
N LEU A 19 8.28 -4.93 12.11
CA LEU A 19 8.59 -4.40 10.77
C LEU A 19 9.39 -3.09 10.83
N VAL A 20 9.20 -2.29 11.88
CA VAL A 20 9.90 -0.99 12.08
C VAL A 20 11.28 -1.21 12.70
N LEU A 21 11.43 -2.20 13.58
CA LEU A 21 12.74 -2.56 14.15
C LEU A 21 13.71 -3.12 13.10
N LEU A 22 13.21 -3.70 12.00
CA LEU A 22 14.01 -4.11 10.86
C LEU A 22 14.57 -2.92 10.05
N LEU A 23 13.89 -1.76 10.04
CA LEU A 23 14.36 -0.56 9.31
C LEU A 23 15.57 0.11 10.01
N VAL A 24 15.71 -0.10 11.32
CA VAL A 24 16.78 0.49 12.16
C VAL A 24 18.04 -0.41 12.18
N ALA A 25 17.97 -1.63 11.62
CA ALA A 25 19.03 -2.63 11.73
C ALA A 25 20.13 -2.56 10.66
N CYS A 26 20.07 -1.65 9.68
CA CYS A 26 21.12 -1.48 8.67
C CYS A 26 21.92 -0.20 8.92
N GLY A 27 23.12 -0.34 9.49
CA GLY A 27 24.19 0.68 9.53
C GLY A 27 23.90 1.95 10.34
N ARG A 28 24.62 2.18 11.44
CA ARG A 28 24.50 3.42 12.25
C ARG A 28 25.54 4.50 11.93
N GLY A 29 26.54 4.19 11.10
CA GLY A 29 27.61 5.12 10.75
C GLY A 29 27.20 6.15 9.68
N GLU A 30 27.97 7.22 9.51
CA GLU A 30 27.80 8.14 8.38
C GLU A 30 28.05 7.42 7.05
N VAL A 31 27.31 7.80 6.00
CA VAL A 31 27.48 7.26 4.64
C VAL A 31 28.22 8.30 3.79
N THR A 32 29.32 7.88 3.16
CA THR A 32 30.17 8.74 2.33
C THR A 32 30.50 8.06 1.00
N ALA A 33 31.22 8.77 0.12
CA ALA A 33 31.68 8.20 -1.15
C ALA A 33 32.64 7.00 -0.98
N GLN A 34 33.25 6.85 0.20
CA GLN A 34 34.23 5.81 0.52
C GLN A 34 33.61 4.59 1.22
N SER A 35 32.29 4.57 1.44
CA SER A 35 31.63 3.43 2.09
C SER A 35 31.78 2.13 1.27
N SER A 36 32.19 1.05 1.93
CA SER A 36 32.56 -0.22 1.29
C SER A 36 31.39 -1.18 1.05
N SER A 37 30.28 -1.00 1.77
CA SER A 37 29.07 -1.83 1.62
C SER A 37 28.28 -1.42 0.37
N GLY A 38 27.88 -2.39 -0.46
CA GLY A 38 27.02 -2.12 -1.63
C GLY A 38 25.69 -1.46 -1.27
N TRP A 39 25.19 -1.67 -0.04
CA TRP A 39 24.02 -0.95 0.47
C TRP A 39 24.31 0.54 0.73
N ASP A 40 25.42 0.85 1.40
CA ASP A 40 25.79 2.24 1.67
C ASP A 40 26.11 3.00 0.37
N GLN A 41 26.64 2.30 -0.64
CA GLN A 41 26.82 2.86 -1.99
C GLN A 41 25.48 3.21 -2.65
N LEU A 42 24.46 2.35 -2.52
CA LEU A 42 23.11 2.65 -3.00
C LEU A 42 22.50 3.86 -2.27
N VAL A 43 22.68 3.93 -0.94
CA VAL A 43 22.26 5.07 -0.13
C VAL A 43 22.94 6.37 -0.59
N TYR A 44 24.26 6.33 -0.81
CA TYR A 44 25.02 7.48 -1.29
C TYR A 44 24.61 7.88 -2.72
N LEU A 45 24.31 6.91 -3.59
CA LEU A 45 23.77 7.17 -4.93
C LEU A 45 22.43 7.91 -4.86
N PHE A 46 21.52 7.47 -4.00
CA PHE A 46 20.24 8.15 -3.76
C PHE A 46 20.48 9.58 -3.28
N ALA A 47 21.41 9.75 -2.33
CA ALA A 47 21.72 11.07 -1.79
C ALA A 47 22.28 12.02 -2.87
N ARG A 48 23.21 11.54 -3.70
CA ARG A 48 23.72 12.30 -4.86
C ARG A 48 22.63 12.61 -5.88
N ALA A 49 21.75 11.67 -6.18
CA ALA A 49 20.66 11.89 -7.13
C ALA A 49 19.71 12.99 -6.62
N ILE A 50 19.39 12.98 -5.32
CA ILE A 50 18.60 14.04 -4.69
C ILE A 50 19.33 15.38 -4.77
N GLN A 51 20.61 15.43 -4.41
CA GLN A 51 21.41 16.65 -4.50
C GLN A 51 21.48 17.21 -5.92
N TRP A 52 21.66 16.35 -6.92
CA TRP A 52 21.67 16.75 -8.32
C TRP A 52 20.32 17.32 -8.78
N LEU A 53 19.22 16.82 -8.24
CA LEU A 53 17.86 17.31 -8.50
C LEU A 53 17.47 18.53 -7.65
N SER A 54 18.29 18.91 -6.66
CA SER A 54 18.04 20.07 -5.80
C SER A 54 18.31 21.38 -6.55
N PHE A 55 17.32 21.83 -7.32
CA PHE A 55 17.37 23.13 -7.99
C PHE A 55 17.50 24.28 -6.97
N ASP A 56 18.34 25.27 -7.27
CA ASP A 56 18.68 26.40 -6.38
C ASP A 56 19.14 26.00 -4.97
N GLY A 57 19.69 24.80 -4.80
CA GLY A 57 20.12 24.28 -3.50
C GLY A 57 18.97 23.82 -2.59
N SER A 58 17.73 23.81 -3.07
CA SER A 58 16.58 23.35 -2.30
C SER A 58 16.49 21.82 -2.25
N ILE A 59 16.95 21.24 -1.15
CA ILE A 59 16.91 19.78 -0.94
C ILE A 59 15.47 19.26 -0.93
N GLY A 60 14.49 20.06 -0.48
CA GLY A 60 13.08 19.69 -0.53
C GLY A 60 12.57 19.51 -1.97
N VAL A 61 12.98 20.39 -2.89
CA VAL A 61 12.69 20.24 -4.32
C VAL A 61 13.39 18.99 -4.87
N GLY A 62 14.64 18.75 -4.48
CA GLY A 62 15.38 17.53 -4.85
C GLY A 62 14.66 16.25 -4.43
N ILE A 63 14.12 16.20 -3.21
CA ILE A 63 13.31 15.07 -2.70
C ILE A 63 12.05 14.89 -3.55
N ILE A 64 11.32 15.97 -3.85
CA ILE A 64 10.09 15.91 -4.67
C ILE A 64 10.42 15.36 -6.06
N LEU A 65 11.39 15.95 -6.75
CA LEU A 65 11.76 15.55 -8.11
C LEU A 65 12.28 14.11 -8.15
N PHE A 66 13.13 13.73 -7.19
CA PHE A 66 13.62 12.35 -7.08
C PHE A 66 12.46 11.36 -6.92
N THR A 67 11.50 11.69 -6.06
CA THR A 67 10.30 10.89 -5.84
C THR A 67 9.51 10.71 -7.14
N LEU A 68 9.26 11.81 -7.86
CA LEU A 68 8.53 11.79 -9.12
C LEU A 68 9.27 10.96 -10.18
N THR A 69 10.59 11.12 -10.30
CA THR A 69 11.41 10.34 -11.25
C THR A 69 11.35 8.85 -10.97
N ILE A 70 11.54 8.41 -9.72
CA ILE A 70 11.44 7.00 -9.36
C ILE A 70 10.02 6.47 -9.59
N ARG A 71 9.00 7.25 -9.24
CA ARG A 71 7.59 6.87 -9.44
C ARG A 71 7.22 6.76 -10.91
N LEU A 72 7.73 7.64 -11.78
CA LEU A 72 7.54 7.57 -13.22
C LEU A 72 8.25 6.35 -13.83
N MET A 73 9.49 6.11 -13.44
CA MET A 73 10.27 4.94 -13.88
C MET A 73 9.61 3.62 -13.49
N LEU A 74 9.09 3.53 -12.26
CA LEU A 74 8.42 2.34 -11.74
C LEU A 74 6.91 2.29 -12.05
N MET A 75 6.35 3.29 -12.74
CA MET A 75 4.93 3.35 -13.10
C MET A 75 4.40 2.09 -13.80
N PRO A 76 5.06 1.53 -14.85
CA PRO A 76 4.55 0.32 -15.52
C PRO A 76 4.42 -0.85 -14.55
N LEU A 77 5.41 -1.01 -13.67
CA LEU A 77 5.42 -2.03 -12.63
C LEU A 77 4.27 -1.82 -11.62
N PHE A 78 4.07 -0.59 -11.11
CA PHE A 78 2.97 -0.29 -10.20
C PHE A 78 1.60 -0.54 -10.85
N ASN A 79 1.44 -0.22 -12.14
CA ASN A 79 0.21 -0.51 -12.87
C ASN A 79 -0.06 -2.02 -12.99
N MET A 80 0.97 -2.82 -13.23
CA MET A 80 0.85 -4.29 -13.23
C MET A 80 0.41 -4.80 -11.86
N GLN A 81 0.96 -4.27 -10.77
CA GLN A 81 0.55 -4.63 -9.41
C GLN A 81 -0.91 -4.27 -9.14
N ILE A 82 -1.35 -3.05 -9.47
CA ILE A 82 -2.74 -2.61 -9.24
C ILE A 82 -3.70 -3.55 -9.96
N LYS A 83 -3.43 -3.88 -11.23
CA LYS A 83 -4.26 -4.83 -12.01
C LYS A 83 -4.24 -6.23 -11.41
N SER A 84 -3.08 -6.72 -10.95
CA SER A 84 -2.98 -8.00 -10.23
C SER A 84 -3.82 -8.01 -8.95
N SER A 85 -3.76 -6.94 -8.17
CA SER A 85 -4.52 -6.78 -6.93
C SER A 85 -6.03 -6.72 -7.20
N GLN A 86 -6.47 -6.04 -8.25
CA GLN A 86 -7.88 -6.00 -8.66
C GLN A 86 -8.41 -7.39 -9.03
N LYS A 87 -7.65 -8.17 -9.83
CA LYS A 87 -8.03 -9.56 -10.15
C LYS A 87 -8.12 -10.42 -8.89
N MET A 88 -7.19 -10.23 -7.95
CA MET A 88 -7.23 -10.90 -6.65
C MET A 88 -8.48 -10.52 -5.84
N GLN A 89 -8.91 -9.26 -5.87
CA GLN A 89 -10.15 -8.82 -5.23
C GLN A 89 -11.39 -9.43 -5.86
N ASP A 90 -11.40 -9.66 -7.18
CA ASP A 90 -12.55 -10.21 -7.89
C ASP A 90 -12.82 -11.69 -7.55
N ILE A 91 -11.77 -12.45 -7.22
CA ILE A 91 -11.87 -13.87 -6.81
C ILE A 91 -12.06 -14.07 -5.30
N GLN A 92 -11.97 -13.01 -4.49
CA GLN A 92 -12.17 -13.09 -3.04
C GLN A 92 -13.47 -13.80 -2.61
N PRO A 93 -14.63 -13.58 -3.27
CA PRO A 93 -15.86 -14.26 -2.88
C PRO A 93 -15.75 -15.79 -2.98
N GLU A 94 -15.20 -16.29 -4.10
CA GLU A 94 -15.01 -17.73 -4.33
C GLU A 94 -13.97 -18.32 -3.37
N LEU A 95 -12.90 -17.56 -3.09
CA LEU A 95 -11.91 -17.97 -2.10
C LEU A 95 -12.53 -18.09 -0.70
N ARG A 96 -13.48 -17.21 -0.33
CA ARG A 96 -14.20 -17.30 0.95
C ARG A 96 -15.17 -18.46 0.99
N GLU A 97 -15.88 -18.74 -0.10
CA GLU A 97 -16.72 -19.94 -0.20
C GLU A 97 -15.88 -21.21 -0.02
N LEU A 98 -14.70 -21.24 -0.63
CA LEU A 98 -13.74 -22.32 -0.45
C LEU A 98 -13.28 -22.43 1.02
N GLN A 99 -12.91 -21.32 1.65
CA GLN A 99 -12.56 -21.30 3.08
C GLN A 99 -13.71 -21.77 3.99
N ARG A 100 -14.97 -21.48 3.65
CA ARG A 100 -16.14 -21.98 4.38
C ARG A 100 -16.34 -23.48 4.16
N LYS A 101 -16.15 -23.97 2.93
CA LYS A 101 -16.23 -25.40 2.58
C LYS A 101 -15.17 -26.22 3.33
N TYR A 102 -13.97 -25.67 3.50
CA TYR A 102 -12.84 -26.31 4.18
C TYR A 102 -12.51 -25.62 5.52
N ALA A 103 -13.52 -25.38 6.37
CA ALA A 103 -13.35 -24.69 7.67
C ALA A 103 -12.70 -25.57 8.77
N GLY A 104 -12.43 -26.85 8.48
CA GLY A 104 -11.77 -27.79 9.38
C GLY A 104 -10.36 -27.34 9.79
N LYS A 105 -9.96 -27.65 11.03
CA LYS A 105 -8.64 -27.28 11.57
C LYS A 105 -7.58 -28.36 11.42
N ASP A 106 -7.97 -29.55 10.98
CA ASP A 106 -7.08 -30.68 10.74
C ASP A 106 -6.09 -30.40 9.61
N THR A 107 -4.92 -31.04 9.69
CA THR A 107 -3.82 -30.86 8.74
C THR A 107 -4.26 -31.20 7.31
N GLN A 108 -5.06 -32.25 7.14
CA GLN A 108 -5.56 -32.69 5.85
C GLN A 108 -6.48 -31.65 5.19
N THR A 109 -7.44 -31.08 5.93
CA THR A 109 -8.34 -30.04 5.44
C THR A 109 -7.59 -28.76 5.09
N ARG A 110 -6.58 -28.36 5.87
CA ARG A 110 -5.73 -27.21 5.53
C ARG A 110 -4.91 -27.43 4.27
N MET A 111 -4.37 -28.64 4.08
CA MET A 111 -3.64 -28.99 2.85
C MET A 111 -4.57 -28.93 1.64
N LYS A 112 -5.77 -29.52 1.73
CA LYS A 112 -6.79 -29.44 0.67
C LYS A 112 -7.22 -28.01 0.38
N LEU A 113 -7.43 -27.19 1.42
CA LEU A 113 -7.75 -25.77 1.23
C LEU A 113 -6.64 -25.04 0.49
N ALA A 114 -5.37 -25.29 0.82
CA ALA A 114 -4.23 -24.66 0.16
C ALA A 114 -4.13 -25.08 -1.32
N GLU A 115 -4.29 -26.37 -1.61
CA GLU A 115 -4.28 -26.92 -2.96
C GLU A 115 -5.42 -26.36 -3.82
N GLU A 116 -6.66 -26.39 -3.32
CA GLU A 116 -7.84 -25.86 -4.02
C GLU A 116 -7.75 -24.34 -4.20
N SER A 117 -7.18 -23.61 -3.22
CA SER A 117 -6.94 -22.17 -3.36
C SER A 117 -5.93 -21.89 -4.47
N GLN A 118 -4.88 -22.70 -4.58
CA GLN A 118 -3.88 -22.58 -5.64
C GLN A 118 -4.47 -22.95 -7.01
N ALA A 119 -5.29 -23.99 -7.08
CA ALA A 119 -6.03 -24.37 -8.28
C ALA A 119 -6.98 -23.26 -8.72
N LEU A 120 -7.66 -22.61 -7.78
CA LEU A 120 -8.50 -21.44 -8.03
C LEU A 120 -7.69 -20.28 -8.61
N TYR A 121 -6.55 -19.93 -8.01
CA TYR A 121 -5.66 -18.90 -8.54
C TYR A 121 -5.19 -19.21 -9.96
N LYS A 122 -4.83 -20.48 -10.24
CA LYS A 122 -4.44 -20.94 -11.58
C LYS A 122 -5.60 -20.85 -12.58
N LYS A 123 -6.81 -21.25 -12.19
CA LYS A 123 -8.03 -21.19 -13.00
C LYS A 123 -8.35 -19.75 -13.46
N TYR A 124 -8.16 -18.78 -12.57
CA TYR A 124 -8.38 -17.36 -12.87
C TYR A 124 -7.13 -16.63 -13.41
N GLY A 125 -6.00 -17.32 -13.60
CA GLY A 125 -4.76 -16.74 -14.08
C GLY A 125 -4.21 -15.63 -13.17
N VAL A 126 -4.43 -15.74 -11.85
CA VAL A 126 -4.00 -14.76 -10.85
C VAL A 126 -2.70 -15.22 -10.20
N ASN A 127 -1.66 -14.39 -10.28
CA ASN A 127 -0.41 -14.62 -9.55
C ASN A 127 -0.46 -13.89 -8.19
N PRO A 128 -0.51 -14.60 -7.04
CA PRO A 128 -0.53 -13.95 -5.72
C PRO A 128 0.75 -13.17 -5.41
N TYR A 129 1.91 -13.60 -5.92
CA TYR A 129 3.19 -12.94 -5.67
C TYR A 129 3.33 -11.62 -6.42
N ALA A 130 2.66 -11.46 -7.56
CA ALA A 130 2.68 -10.21 -8.32
C ALA A 130 2.08 -9.03 -7.51
N SER A 131 1.18 -9.32 -6.57
CA SER A 131 0.62 -8.30 -5.66
C SER A 131 1.61 -7.87 -4.56
N LEU A 132 2.59 -8.71 -4.22
CA LEU A 132 3.62 -8.43 -3.20
C LEU A 132 4.84 -7.68 -3.77
N LEU A 133 5.02 -7.71 -5.09
CA LEU A 133 6.22 -7.22 -5.77
C LEU A 133 6.54 -5.75 -5.43
N PRO A 134 5.56 -4.83 -5.35
CA PRO A 134 5.86 -3.46 -4.95
C PRO A 134 6.17 -3.28 -3.49
N LEU A 135 5.75 -4.16 -2.58
CA LEU A 135 6.26 -4.09 -1.21
C LEU A 135 7.76 -4.43 -1.20
N LEU A 136 8.17 -5.43 -1.97
CA LEU A 136 9.58 -5.84 -2.08
C LEU A 136 10.46 -4.76 -2.68
N ILE A 137 9.95 -3.93 -3.59
CA ILE A 137 10.70 -2.84 -4.21
C ILE A 137 10.60 -1.54 -3.40
N GLN A 138 9.42 -1.25 -2.82
CA GLN A 138 9.18 -0.06 -2.02
C GLN A 138 10.01 -0.08 -0.74
N MET A 139 10.19 -1.24 -0.10
CA MET A 139 10.90 -1.34 1.18
C MET A 139 12.38 -0.92 1.04
N PRO A 140 13.19 -1.48 0.12
CA PRO A 140 14.56 -0.99 -0.10
C PRO A 140 14.63 0.48 -0.48
N VAL A 141 13.75 0.96 -1.37
CA VAL A 141 13.74 2.37 -1.79
C VAL A 141 13.45 3.29 -0.60
N MET A 142 12.49 2.93 0.25
CA MET A 142 12.15 3.68 1.47
C MET A 142 13.32 3.70 2.46
N ILE A 143 13.96 2.55 2.72
CA ILE A 143 15.09 2.47 3.65
C ILE A 143 16.28 3.25 3.11
N ALA A 144 16.60 3.10 1.82
CA ALA A 144 17.71 3.81 1.19
C ALA A 144 17.51 5.32 1.26
N LEU A 145 16.29 5.80 1.00
CA LEU A 145 15.97 7.22 1.12
C LEU A 145 16.01 7.72 2.57
N PHE A 146 15.44 6.96 3.51
CA PHE A 146 15.51 7.30 4.94
C PHE A 146 16.96 7.44 5.40
N GLN A 147 17.81 6.49 5.02
CA GLN A 147 19.24 6.52 5.33
C GLN A 147 19.97 7.63 4.60
N ALA A 148 19.63 7.94 3.35
CA ALA A 148 20.22 9.08 2.64
C ALA A 148 19.93 10.40 3.37
N LEU A 149 18.71 10.60 3.84
CA LEU A 149 18.31 11.82 4.55
C LEU A 149 18.85 11.92 5.99
N THR A 150 19.18 10.79 6.63
CA THR A 150 19.59 10.76 8.05
C THR A 150 21.08 10.49 8.27
N ARG A 151 21.75 9.82 7.32
CA ARG A 151 23.16 9.38 7.41
C ARG A 151 24.10 10.11 6.45
N VAL A 152 23.61 10.95 5.54
CA VAL A 152 24.47 11.71 4.60
C VAL A 152 24.46 13.19 4.95
N SER A 153 25.61 13.72 5.35
CA SER A 153 25.77 15.07 5.93
C SER A 153 25.19 16.20 5.09
N PHE A 154 25.40 16.21 3.77
CA PHE A 154 24.90 17.28 2.91
C PHE A 154 23.38 17.29 2.67
N LEU A 155 22.66 16.23 3.04
CA LEU A 155 21.19 16.19 3.00
C LEU A 155 20.54 16.46 4.36
N LYS A 156 21.34 16.52 5.43
CA LYS A 156 20.87 16.79 6.79
C LYS A 156 20.70 18.27 7.09
N THR A 157 20.94 19.12 6.12
CA THR A 157 20.82 20.57 6.23
C THR A 157 19.71 21.07 5.31
N GLY A 158 19.22 22.28 5.58
CA GLY A 158 18.28 22.96 4.70
C GLY A 158 16.83 22.95 5.18
N THR A 159 16.15 24.03 4.82
CA THR A 159 14.73 24.26 5.04
C THR A 159 13.98 24.14 3.72
N PHE A 160 12.76 23.64 3.77
CA PHE A 160 11.85 23.64 2.64
C PHE A 160 10.48 24.10 3.10
N LEU A 161 9.98 25.21 2.53
CA LEU A 161 8.76 25.86 3.00
C LEU A 161 8.87 26.18 4.51
N TRP A 162 8.05 25.56 5.36
CA TRP A 162 8.08 25.72 6.81
C TRP A 162 8.88 24.63 7.54
N VAL A 163 9.39 23.61 6.85
CA VAL A 163 10.03 22.46 7.52
C VAL A 163 11.55 22.48 7.44
N GLU A 164 12.19 22.05 8.53
CA GLU A 164 13.59 21.65 8.54
C GLU A 164 13.68 20.16 8.17
N LEU A 165 14.42 19.84 7.10
CA LEU A 165 14.34 18.51 6.49
C LEU A 165 14.87 17.38 7.39
N ALA A 166 15.82 17.68 8.26
CA ALA A 166 16.41 16.73 9.21
C ALA A 166 15.66 16.62 10.54
N GLN A 167 14.82 17.61 10.88
CA GLN A 167 14.02 17.63 12.11
C GLN A 167 12.58 17.19 11.81
N HIS A 168 11.81 16.89 12.85
CA HIS A 168 10.38 16.63 12.68
C HIS A 168 9.61 17.92 12.37
N ASP A 169 8.45 17.79 11.72
CA ASP A 169 7.62 18.94 11.35
C ASP A 169 6.93 19.50 12.59
N HIS A 170 7.28 20.72 12.98
CA HIS A 170 6.73 21.39 14.16
C HIS A 170 5.27 21.82 13.99
N LEU A 171 4.79 22.00 12.74
CA LEU A 171 3.38 22.31 12.46
C LEU A 171 2.53 21.05 12.26
N TYR A 172 3.18 19.88 12.17
CA TYR A 172 2.53 18.59 11.90
C TYR A 172 1.70 18.55 10.61
N LEU A 173 1.88 19.52 9.70
CA LEU A 173 1.13 19.62 8.45
C LEU A 173 1.53 18.51 7.47
N LEU A 174 2.83 18.21 7.36
CA LEU A 174 3.30 17.10 6.53
C LEU A 174 2.78 15.72 7.00
N PRO A 175 2.83 15.36 8.30
CA PRO A 175 2.18 14.15 8.80
C PRO A 175 0.68 14.04 8.48
N VAL A 176 -0.07 15.15 8.59
CA VAL A 176 -1.49 15.19 8.18
C VAL A 176 -1.63 14.89 6.70
N LEU A 177 -0.86 15.58 5.84
CA LEU A 177 -0.92 15.37 4.39
C LEU A 177 -0.51 13.94 4.00
N ALA A 178 0.54 13.39 4.61
CA ALA A 178 0.96 12.02 4.40
C ALA A 178 -0.15 11.02 4.74
N ALA A 179 -0.85 11.23 5.87
CA ALA A 179 -1.96 10.40 6.29
C ALA A 179 -3.16 10.53 5.33
N VAL A 180 -3.54 11.75 4.96
CA VAL A 180 -4.63 12.01 4.01
C VAL A 180 -4.36 11.34 2.67
N PHE A 181 -3.18 11.54 2.08
CA PHE A 181 -2.85 10.92 0.80
C PHE A 181 -2.72 9.39 0.90
N THR A 182 -2.23 8.85 2.02
CA THR A 182 -2.23 7.38 2.23
C THR A 182 -3.66 6.84 2.32
N PHE A 183 -4.54 7.55 3.02
CA PHE A 183 -5.95 7.20 3.12
C PHE A 183 -6.58 7.21 1.73
N LEU A 184 -6.42 8.30 0.98
CA LEU A 184 -6.97 8.42 -0.37
C LEU A 184 -6.41 7.35 -1.31
N SER A 185 -5.10 7.10 -1.31
CA SER A 185 -4.48 6.09 -2.17
C SER A 185 -5.00 4.68 -1.85
N THR A 186 -5.08 4.33 -0.56
CA THR A 186 -5.55 3.01 -0.10
C THR A 186 -7.04 2.84 -0.32
N TRP A 187 -7.85 3.86 -0.02
CA TRP A 187 -9.28 3.87 -0.20
C TRP A 187 -9.65 3.72 -1.68
N LEU A 188 -9.06 4.54 -2.57
CA LEU A 188 -9.32 4.45 -4.01
C LEU A 188 -8.90 3.09 -4.57
N THR A 189 -7.76 2.53 -4.15
CA THR A 189 -7.27 1.22 -4.63
C THR A 189 -8.25 0.09 -4.30
N ASN A 190 -8.95 0.19 -3.16
CA ASN A 190 -9.88 -0.83 -2.69
C ASN A 190 -11.36 -0.47 -2.95
N LEU A 191 -11.64 0.69 -3.55
CA LEU A 191 -13.00 1.19 -3.73
C LEU A 191 -13.84 0.27 -4.62
N ALA A 192 -13.21 -0.30 -5.66
CA ALA A 192 -13.85 -1.21 -6.61
C ALA A 192 -13.98 -2.66 -6.10
N ALA A 193 -13.44 -2.99 -4.93
CA ALA A 193 -13.48 -4.34 -4.38
C ALA A 193 -14.95 -4.78 -4.14
N LYS A 194 -15.31 -5.97 -4.64
CA LYS A 194 -16.67 -6.53 -4.51
C LYS A 194 -17.06 -6.80 -3.05
N GLU A 195 -16.07 -7.14 -2.23
CA GLU A 195 -16.27 -7.40 -0.81
C GLU A 195 -15.16 -6.76 0.03
N LYS A 196 -15.55 -6.13 1.14
CA LYS A 196 -14.60 -5.60 2.13
C LYS A 196 -14.37 -6.64 3.21
N ASN A 197 -13.11 -6.99 3.47
CA ASN A 197 -12.74 -7.78 4.66
C ASN A 197 -12.15 -6.90 5.75
N VAL A 198 -11.99 -7.47 6.95
CA VAL A 198 -11.38 -6.78 8.10
C VAL A 198 -9.96 -6.31 7.76
N MET A 199 -9.19 -7.11 7.02
CA MET A 199 -7.83 -6.76 6.62
C MET A 199 -7.78 -5.47 5.79
N MET A 200 -8.62 -5.35 4.75
CA MET A 200 -8.75 -4.13 3.95
C MET A 200 -9.19 -2.95 4.80
N THR A 201 -10.11 -3.16 5.74
CA THR A 201 -10.58 -2.09 6.64
C THR A 201 -9.45 -1.56 7.51
N VAL A 202 -8.63 -2.47 8.08
CA VAL A 202 -7.44 -2.10 8.85
C VAL A 202 -6.46 -1.32 7.97
N MET A 203 -6.20 -1.77 6.75
CA MET A 203 -5.29 -1.06 5.85
C MET A 203 -5.82 0.34 5.48
N ILE A 204 -7.12 0.50 5.23
CA ILE A 204 -7.70 1.78 4.84
C ILE A 204 -7.66 2.79 6.00
N TYR A 205 -7.95 2.38 7.23
CA TYR A 205 -8.11 3.34 8.34
C TYR A 205 -6.96 3.35 9.33
N VAL A 206 -6.42 2.18 9.68
CA VAL A 206 -5.38 2.07 10.72
C VAL A 206 -4.02 2.46 10.16
N MET A 207 -3.68 2.09 8.92
CA MET A 207 -2.37 2.45 8.35
C MET A 207 -2.17 3.98 8.22
N PRO A 208 -3.10 4.77 7.66
CA PRO A 208 -2.96 6.22 7.65
C PRO A 208 -2.81 6.83 9.03
N LEU A 209 -3.56 6.31 10.01
CA LEU A 209 -3.47 6.75 11.40
C LEU A 209 -2.10 6.43 12.01
N MET A 210 -1.54 5.25 11.73
CA MET A 210 -0.19 4.90 12.17
C MET A 210 0.87 5.82 11.52
N ILE A 211 0.73 6.10 10.22
CA ILE A 211 1.65 7.01 9.52
C ILE A 211 1.56 8.43 10.09
N PHE A 212 0.36 8.90 10.42
CA PHE A 212 0.15 10.19 11.07
C PHE A 212 0.96 10.31 12.37
N PHE A 213 0.78 9.38 13.32
CA PHE A 213 1.50 9.42 14.59
C PHE A 213 3.00 9.16 14.45
N MET A 214 3.39 8.30 13.51
CA MET A 214 4.81 8.04 13.24
C MET A 214 5.48 9.27 12.64
N GLY A 215 4.79 10.00 11.76
CA GLY A 215 5.29 11.22 11.12
C GLY A 215 5.71 12.31 12.10
N PHE A 216 5.17 12.32 13.33
CA PHE A 216 5.56 13.27 14.38
C PHE A 216 6.99 13.06 14.90
N ASN A 217 7.53 11.85 14.74
CA ASN A 217 8.85 11.48 15.26
C ASN A 217 9.89 11.28 14.15
N LEU A 218 9.48 11.42 12.88
CA LEU A 218 10.36 11.22 11.73
C LEU A 218 10.85 12.57 11.19
N ALA A 219 12.03 12.56 10.56
CA ALA A 219 12.56 13.71 9.85
C ALA A 219 11.59 14.15 8.73
N SER A 220 11.38 15.46 8.60
CA SER A 220 10.41 16.06 7.69
C SER A 220 10.67 15.69 6.23
N GLY A 221 11.93 15.51 5.82
CA GLY A 221 12.27 15.04 4.47
C GLY A 221 11.70 13.65 4.15
N VAL A 222 11.65 12.76 5.14
CA VAL A 222 11.07 11.41 4.99
C VAL A 222 9.56 11.49 4.85
N VAL A 223 8.91 12.34 5.67
CA VAL A 223 7.47 12.56 5.62
C VAL A 223 7.06 13.28 4.33
N LEU A 224 7.88 14.22 3.84
CA LEU A 224 7.72 14.89 2.56
C LEU A 224 7.73 13.88 1.41
N TYR A 225 8.72 12.99 1.37
CA TYR A 225 8.76 11.88 0.41
C TYR A 225 7.47 11.08 0.46
N TRP A 226 7.04 10.66 1.65
CA TRP A 226 5.85 9.83 1.81
C TRP A 226 4.60 10.54 1.28
N THR A 227 4.47 11.83 1.58
CA THR A 227 3.39 12.70 1.13
C THR A 227 3.33 12.76 -0.40
N VAL A 228 4.44 13.13 -1.05
CA VAL A 228 4.54 13.26 -2.51
C VAL A 228 4.31 11.91 -3.20
N SER A 229 4.87 10.85 -2.64
CA SER A 229 4.79 9.48 -3.16
C SER A 229 3.34 8.96 -3.16
N ASN A 230 2.56 9.23 -2.11
CA ASN A 230 1.13 8.88 -2.09
C ASN A 230 0.28 9.83 -2.92
N ALA A 231 0.58 11.13 -2.95
CA ALA A 231 -0.12 12.08 -3.81
C ALA A 231 0.01 11.67 -5.28
N PHE A 232 1.22 11.30 -5.71
CA PHE A 232 1.47 10.73 -7.03
C PHE A 232 0.63 9.47 -7.26
N GLN A 233 0.58 8.56 -6.28
CA GLN A 233 -0.20 7.33 -6.39
C GLN A 233 -1.71 7.61 -6.58
N VAL A 234 -2.26 8.59 -5.85
CA VAL A 234 -3.65 9.03 -6.04
C VAL A 234 -3.88 9.49 -7.47
N VAL A 235 -3.03 10.37 -7.98
CA VAL A 235 -3.11 10.89 -9.36
C VAL A 235 -2.99 9.75 -10.37
N GLN A 236 -1.97 8.91 -10.25
CA GLN A 236 -1.75 7.76 -11.12
C GLN A 236 -2.98 6.83 -11.16
N LEU A 237 -3.58 6.57 -10.00
CA LEU A 237 -4.74 5.69 -9.89
C LEU A 237 -5.98 6.31 -10.56
N LEU A 238 -6.25 7.60 -10.34
CA LEU A 238 -7.37 8.29 -10.97
C LEU A 238 -7.23 8.42 -12.49
N LEU A 239 -6.00 8.53 -13.00
CA LEU A 239 -5.72 8.62 -14.43
C LEU A 239 -5.75 7.25 -15.11
N LEU A 240 -5.05 6.25 -14.57
CA LEU A 240 -4.78 4.99 -15.28
C LEU A 240 -5.67 3.83 -14.85
N ASN A 241 -6.11 3.77 -13.60
CA ASN A 241 -6.86 2.64 -13.04
C ASN A 241 -8.08 3.14 -12.26
N ASN A 242 -8.81 4.10 -12.83
CA ASN A 242 -9.86 4.84 -12.16
C ASN A 242 -10.95 3.91 -11.60
N PRO A 243 -11.10 3.79 -10.27
CA PRO A 243 -12.03 2.84 -9.66
C PRO A 243 -13.49 3.20 -9.94
N PHE A 244 -13.83 4.48 -10.13
CA PHE A 244 -15.20 4.91 -10.41
C PHE A 244 -15.68 4.40 -11.77
N LYS A 245 -14.79 4.40 -12.78
CA LYS A 245 -15.10 3.82 -14.10
C LYS A 245 -15.36 2.31 -14.00
N ILE A 246 -14.51 1.60 -13.24
CA ILE A 246 -14.64 0.16 -13.01
C ILE A 246 -15.98 -0.17 -12.33
N ILE A 247 -16.37 0.60 -11.31
CA ILE A 247 -17.64 0.40 -10.59
C ILE A 247 -18.84 0.66 -11.50
N ALA A 248 -18.81 1.75 -12.26
CA ALA A 248 -19.89 2.11 -13.19
C ALA A 248 -20.12 1.02 -14.23
N GLU A 249 -19.04 0.47 -14.81
CA GLU A 249 -19.12 -0.64 -15.77
C GLU A 249 -19.71 -1.91 -15.14
N ARG A 250 -19.26 -2.29 -13.93
CA ARG A 250 -19.81 -3.44 -13.19
C ARG A 250 -21.31 -3.29 -12.90
N GLN A 251 -21.75 -2.10 -12.51
CA GLN A 251 -23.16 -1.81 -12.25
C GLN A 251 -24.01 -1.90 -13.52
N ARG A 252 -23.50 -1.37 -14.65
CA ARG A 252 -24.17 -1.49 -15.95
C ARG A 252 -24.39 -2.94 -16.35
N LEU A 253 -23.33 -3.74 -16.34
CA LEU A 253 -23.40 -5.17 -16.67
C LEU A 253 -24.38 -5.92 -15.75
N ALA A 254 -24.37 -5.62 -14.45
CA ALA A 254 -25.29 -6.22 -13.49
C ALA A 254 -26.76 -5.83 -13.75
N ASN A 255 -27.02 -4.58 -14.16
CA ASN A 255 -28.37 -4.11 -14.48
C ASN A 255 -28.87 -4.74 -15.79
N GLU A 256 -28.02 -4.80 -16.82
CA GLU A 256 -28.32 -5.47 -18.09
C GLU A 256 -28.64 -6.96 -17.89
N GLU A 257 -27.88 -7.65 -17.04
CA GLU A 257 -28.15 -9.04 -16.68
C GLU A 257 -29.48 -9.20 -15.92
N LYS A 258 -29.79 -8.31 -14.97
CA LYS A 258 -31.08 -8.31 -14.27
C LYS A 258 -32.24 -8.11 -15.23
N GLU A 259 -32.12 -7.17 -16.16
CA GLU A 259 -33.15 -6.94 -17.19
C GLU A 259 -33.33 -8.15 -18.11
N ARG A 260 -32.24 -8.77 -18.56
CA ARG A 260 -32.28 -9.98 -19.39
C ARG A 260 -33.03 -11.10 -18.65
N ARG A 261 -32.67 -11.38 -17.39
CA ARG A 261 -33.35 -12.37 -16.55
C ARG A 261 -34.83 -12.04 -16.34
N LEU A 262 -35.20 -10.76 -16.22
CA LEU A 262 -36.60 -10.34 -16.12
C LEU A 262 -37.38 -10.55 -17.42
N ARG A 263 -36.78 -10.24 -18.57
CA ARG A 263 -37.38 -10.47 -19.90
C ARG A 263 -37.61 -11.95 -20.14
N GLU A 264 -36.63 -12.81 -19.83
CA GLU A 264 -36.76 -14.27 -19.91
C GLU A 264 -37.86 -14.80 -18.98
N ARG A 265 -37.92 -14.33 -17.73
CA ARG A 265 -38.99 -14.69 -16.78
C ARG A 265 -40.37 -14.26 -17.28
N ARG A 266 -40.51 -13.06 -17.84
CA ARG A 266 -41.77 -12.57 -18.44
C ARG A 266 -42.19 -13.41 -19.65
N ALA A 267 -41.24 -13.76 -20.51
CA ALA A 267 -41.49 -14.62 -21.68
C ALA A 267 -41.93 -16.04 -21.26
N ARG A 268 -41.24 -16.67 -20.30
CA ARG A 268 -41.63 -17.98 -19.73
C ARG A 268 -43.03 -17.95 -19.13
N LYS A 269 -43.38 -16.90 -18.37
CA LYS A 269 -44.73 -16.73 -17.80
C LYS A 269 -45.80 -16.58 -18.89
N LYS A 270 -45.52 -15.83 -19.97
CA LYS A 270 -46.44 -15.70 -21.11
C LYS A 270 -46.63 -17.02 -21.86
N ALA A 271 -45.57 -17.81 -22.03
CA ALA A 271 -45.63 -19.12 -22.66
C ALA A 271 -46.46 -20.13 -21.83
N MET A 272 -46.30 -20.14 -20.51
CA MET A 272 -47.09 -21.00 -19.62
C MET A 272 -48.59 -20.63 -19.58
N LYS A 273 -48.95 -19.36 -19.76
CA LYS A 273 -50.36 -18.92 -19.83
C LYS A 273 -51.05 -19.23 -21.15
N ARG A 274 -50.30 -19.61 -22.19
CA ARG A 274 -50.81 -19.94 -23.54
C ARG A 274 -50.97 -21.44 -23.77
N LYS A 275 -50.50 -22.28 -22.83
CA LYS A 275 -50.79 -23.72 -22.75
C LYS A 275 -51.95 -23.93 -21.81
#